data_AF-A0A2E2ULW5-F1
#
_entry.id   AF-A0A2E2ULW5-F1
#
_cell.length_a   1.000
_cell.length_b   1.000
_cell.length_c   1.000
_cell.angle_alpha   90.00
_cell.angle_beta   90.00
_cell.angle_gamma   90.00
#
_symmetry.space_group_name_H-M   'P 1'
#
loop_
_entity.id
_entity.type
_entity.pdbx_description
1 polymer ?
#
loop_
_entity_poly.entity_id
_entity_poly.type
_entity_poly.pdbx_seq_one_letter_code
_entity_poly.pdbx_strand_id
1 'polypeptide(L)'
;LVGQLSGGLLGYRVEKRLIAIAAMFGHSGALCMLVFGGSLPWIISFAILHGLSWGLRAPIMQALRADYFGRHSFGQVLGLASPLITSGMVAGPLIVGLLADKSGSFQPGFLVVASLAALGSIFFIFTHPPKKRSSVS
;
A
#
# COMPACT_ATOMS: atom_id res chain seq x y z
N LEU A 1 -2.02 -13.42 -7.02
CA LEU A 1 -2.12 -13.68 -8.47
C LEU A 1 -3.27 -12.89 -9.11
N VAL A 2 -4.54 -13.12 -8.76
CA VAL A 2 -5.68 -12.38 -9.34
C VAL A 2 -5.55 -10.86 -9.17
N GLY A 3 -5.23 -10.37 -7.97
CA GLY A 3 -5.01 -8.94 -7.72
C GLY A 3 -3.82 -8.32 -8.48
N GLN A 4 -2.80 -9.12 -8.79
CA GLN A 4 -1.64 -8.65 -9.55
C GLN A 4 -1.96 -8.53 -11.05
N LEU A 5 -2.71 -9.50 -11.59
CA LEU A 5 -3.19 -9.47 -12.97
C LEU A 5 -4.18 -8.33 -13.20
N SER A 6 -5.12 -8.13 -12.26
CA SER A 6 -6.06 -7.01 -12.35
C SER A 6 -5.37 -5.66 -12.22
N GLY A 7 -4.34 -5.53 -11.38
CA GLY A 7 -3.54 -4.30 -11.28
C GLY A 7 -2.81 -3.94 -12.56
N GLY A 8 -2.25 -4.95 -13.25
CA GLY A 8 -1.65 -4.78 -14.58
C GLY A 8 -2.66 -4.28 -15.61
N LEU A 9 -3.83 -4.90 -15.70
CA LEU A 9 -4.88 -4.54 -16.67
C LEU A 9 -5.56 -3.19 -16.37
N LEU A 10 -5.87 -2.92 -15.09
CA LEU A 10 -6.48 -1.67 -14.64
C LEU A 10 -5.55 -0.47 -14.87
N GLY A 11 -4.24 -0.65 -14.69
CA GLY A 11 -3.24 0.41 -14.91
C GLY A 11 -3.13 0.93 -16.34
N TYR A 12 -3.73 0.25 -17.32
CA TYR A 12 -3.85 0.74 -18.70
C TYR A 12 -5.04 1.68 -18.92
N ARG A 13 -6.10 1.57 -18.10
CA ARG A 13 -7.35 2.33 -18.26
C ARG A 13 -7.57 3.40 -17.20
N VAL A 14 -6.96 3.24 -16.03
CA VAL A 14 -7.09 4.13 -14.88
C VAL A 14 -5.72 4.68 -14.50
N GLU A 15 -5.67 5.93 -14.05
CA GLU A 15 -4.44 6.52 -13.54
C GLU A 15 -3.85 5.66 -12.42
N LYS A 16 -2.60 5.21 -12.62
CA LYS A 16 -1.90 4.33 -11.68
C LYS A 16 -1.87 4.89 -10.26
N ARG A 17 -1.79 6.22 -10.12
CA ARG A 17 -1.87 6.94 -8.85
C ARG A 17 -3.20 6.73 -8.13
N LEU A 18 -4.32 6.79 -8.84
CA LEU A 18 -5.64 6.56 -8.23
C LEU A 18 -5.79 5.11 -7.78
N ILE A 19 -5.27 4.16 -8.56
CA ILE A 19 -5.25 2.74 -8.17
C ILE A 19 -4.42 2.55 -6.89
N ALA A 20 -3.27 3.22 -6.78
CA ALA A 20 -2.43 3.19 -5.58
C ALA A 20 -3.16 3.75 -4.35
N ILE A 21 -3.80 4.91 -4.48
CA ILE A 21 -4.56 5.55 -3.40
C ILE A 21 -5.70 4.62 -2.95
N ALA A 22 -6.48 4.10 -3.88
CA ALA A 22 -7.58 3.17 -3.60
C ALA A 22 -7.09 1.88 -2.92
N ALA A 23 -5.98 1.31 -3.40
CA ALA A 23 -5.39 0.11 -2.80
C ALA A 23 -4.93 0.37 -1.36
N MET A 24 -4.32 1.52 -1.09
CA MET A 24 -3.80 1.83 0.25
C MET A 24 -4.92 2.19 1.25
N PHE A 25 -5.95 2.93 0.83
CA PHE A 25 -7.16 3.11 1.64
C PHE A 25 -7.90 1.80 1.86
N GLY A 26 -8.01 0.95 0.84
CA GLY A 26 -8.59 -0.39 0.99
C GLY A 26 -7.83 -1.26 2.00
N HIS A 27 -6.50 -1.15 2.03
CA HIS A 27 -5.66 -1.84 3.01
C HIS A 27 -5.94 -1.36 4.44
N SER A 28 -6.00 -0.04 4.64
CA SER A 28 -6.37 0.55 5.94
C SER A 28 -7.79 0.14 6.36
N GLY A 29 -8.76 0.20 5.44
CA GLY A 29 -10.14 -0.18 5.70
C GLY A 29 -10.27 -1.66 6.08
N ALA A 30 -9.54 -2.54 5.39
CA ALA A 30 -9.50 -3.97 5.72
C ALA A 30 -8.96 -4.20 7.15
N LEU A 31 -7.90 -3.49 7.56
CA LEU A 31 -7.39 -3.59 8.93
C LEU A 31 -8.44 -3.13 9.96
N CYS A 32 -9.22 -2.08 9.66
CA CYS A 32 -10.35 -1.69 10.52
C CYS A 32 -11.43 -2.78 10.58
N MET A 33 -11.75 -3.44 9.46
CA MET A 33 -12.67 -4.58 9.44
C MET A 33 -12.19 -5.72 10.34
N LEU A 34 -10.88 -6.02 10.31
CA LEU A 34 -10.28 -7.05 11.16
C LEU A 34 -10.40 -6.69 12.65
N VAL A 35 -10.16 -5.43 12.98
CA VAL A 35 -10.18 -4.93 14.37
C VAL A 35 -11.59 -4.87 14.96
N PHE A 36 -12.57 -4.40 14.18
CA PHE A 36 -13.92 -4.11 14.71
C PHE A 36 -14.98 -5.16 14.33
N GLY A 37 -14.68 -6.06 13.39
CA GLY A 37 -15.68 -6.94 12.79
C GLY A 37 -16.18 -8.07 13.70
N GLY A 38 -15.28 -8.71 14.45
CA GLY A 38 -15.64 -9.71 15.47
C GLY A 38 -16.41 -10.96 14.98
N SER A 39 -16.61 -11.14 13.66
CA SER A 39 -17.36 -12.27 13.10
C SER A 39 -16.78 -12.77 11.78
N LEU A 40 -17.13 -14.01 11.41
CA LEU A 40 -16.59 -14.67 10.22
C LEU A 40 -16.82 -13.87 8.91
N PRO A 41 -18.00 -13.28 8.65
CA PRO A 41 -18.19 -12.43 7.47
C PRO A 41 -17.18 -11.28 7.38
N TRP A 42 -16.86 -10.61 8.48
CA TRP A 42 -15.87 -9.54 8.50
C TRP A 42 -14.45 -10.03 8.24
N ILE A 43 -14.09 -11.21 8.74
CA ILE A 43 -12.79 -11.83 8.47
C ILE A 43 -12.66 -12.17 6.98
N ILE A 44 -13.73 -12.68 6.36
CA ILE A 44 -13.77 -12.96 4.92
C ILE A 44 -13.64 -11.64 4.12
N SER A 45 -14.39 -10.60 4.49
CA SER A 45 -14.28 -9.29 3.85
C SER A 45 -12.89 -8.69 3.99
N PHE A 46 -12.27 -8.79 5.17
CA PHE A 46 -10.88 -8.41 5.42
C PHE A 46 -9.93 -9.15 4.46
N ALA A 47 -10.00 -10.49 4.40
CA ALA A 47 -9.09 -11.30 3.60
C ALA A 47 -9.18 -10.94 2.10
N ILE A 48 -10.39 -10.74 1.59
CA ILE A 48 -10.63 -10.36 0.19
C ILE A 48 -10.08 -8.96 -0.08
N LEU A 49 -10.49 -7.96 0.71
CA LEU A 49 -10.11 -6.57 0.48
C LEU A 49 -8.61 -6.35 0.67
N HIS A 50 -8.04 -6.89 1.75
CA HIS A 50 -6.61 -6.82 2.04
C HIS A 50 -5.78 -7.52 0.96
N GLY A 51 -6.18 -8.72 0.54
CA GLY A 51 -5.52 -9.48 -0.51
C GLY A 51 -5.55 -8.77 -1.87
N LEU A 52 -6.68 -8.17 -2.24
CA LEU A 52 -6.80 -7.35 -3.45
C LEU A 52 -5.92 -6.11 -3.39
N SER A 53 -6.02 -5.34 -2.30
CA SER A 53 -5.19 -4.15 -2.07
C SER A 53 -3.69 -4.47 -2.13
N TRP A 54 -3.26 -5.56 -1.50
CA TRP A 54 -1.87 -5.98 -1.51
C TRP A 54 -1.41 -6.44 -2.90
N GLY A 55 -2.27 -7.18 -3.61
CA GLY A 55 -2.02 -7.65 -4.98
C GLY A 55 -1.91 -6.52 -6.01
N LEU A 56 -2.74 -5.48 -5.89
CA LEU A 56 -2.72 -4.29 -6.77
C LEU A 56 -1.49 -3.42 -6.51
N ARG A 57 -1.12 -3.25 -5.24
CA ARG A 57 -0.05 -2.34 -4.81
C ARG A 57 1.29 -2.67 -5.47
N ALA A 58 1.70 -3.94 -5.48
CA ALA A 58 3.04 -4.32 -5.96
C ALA A 58 3.33 -3.87 -7.41
N PRO A 59 2.53 -4.25 -8.44
CA PRO A 59 2.78 -3.83 -9.82
C PRO A 59 2.59 -2.32 -10.02
N ILE A 60 1.58 -1.72 -9.40
CA ILE A 60 1.27 -0.29 -9.54
C ILE A 60 2.36 0.60 -8.94
N MET A 61 2.90 0.23 -7.77
CA MET A 61 4.00 0.96 -7.13
C MET A 61 5.26 0.95 -8.00
N GLN A 62 5.58 -0.19 -8.62
CA GLN A 62 6.74 -0.28 -9.51
C GLN A 62 6.51 0.55 -10.78
N ALA A 63 5.32 0.49 -11.37
CA ALA A 63 4.98 1.30 -12.54
C ALA A 63 5.03 2.81 -12.24
N LEU A 64 4.50 3.26 -11.09
CA LEU A 64 4.55 4.66 -10.67
C LEU A 64 5.98 5.17 -10.52
N ARG A 65 6.87 4.39 -9.88
CA ARG A 65 8.28 4.77 -9.72
C ARG A 65 8.99 4.88 -11.07
N ALA A 66 8.70 3.97 -12.00
CA ALA A 66 9.25 4.03 -13.36
C ALA A 66 8.74 5.25 -14.13
N ASP A 67 7.45 5.58 -13.99
CA ASP A 67 6.84 6.76 -14.63
C ASP A 67 7.37 8.08 -14.04
N TYR A 68 7.68 8.12 -12.74
CA TYR A 68 8.03 9.35 -12.02
C TYR A 68 9.52 9.68 -12.11
N PHE A 69 10.37 8.66 -11.99
CA PHE A 69 11.82 8.85 -11.92
C PHE A 69 12.54 8.42 -13.20
N GLY A 70 11.80 7.89 -14.17
CA GLY A 70 12.37 7.31 -15.39
C GLY A 70 13.12 6.00 -15.12
N ARG A 71 13.41 5.28 -16.20
CA ARG A 71 14.05 3.95 -16.12
C ARG A 71 15.52 4.01 -15.65
N HIS A 72 16.22 5.11 -15.94
CA HIS A 72 17.64 5.26 -15.63
C HIS A 72 17.91 5.38 -14.11
N SER A 73 17.06 6.12 -13.39
CA SER A 73 17.19 6.29 -11.94
C SER A 73 16.38 5.28 -11.13
N PHE A 74 15.66 4.37 -11.80
CA PHE A 74 14.74 3.42 -11.17
C PHE A 74 15.43 2.54 -10.12
N GLY A 75 16.58 1.96 -10.48
CA GLY A 75 17.36 1.12 -9.56
C GLY A 75 17.88 1.88 -8.34
N GLN A 76 18.33 3.13 -8.53
CA GLN A 76 18.80 3.98 -7.43
C GLN A 76 17.66 4.32 -6.47
N VAL A 77 16.49 4.70 -6.99
CA VAL A 77 15.29 5.00 -6.19
C VAL A 77 14.85 3.77 -5.40
N LEU A 78 14.83 2.59 -6.04
CA LEU A 78 14.46 1.35 -5.37
C LEU A 78 15.48 0.98 -4.28
N GLY A 79 16.77 1.15 -4.56
CA GLY A 79 17.87 0.91 -3.62
C GLY A 79 17.78 1.82 -2.40
N LEU A 80 17.62 3.13 -2.60
CA LEU A 80 17.46 4.11 -1.52
C LEU A 80 16.19 3.87 -0.69
N ALA A 81 15.10 3.44 -1.33
CA ALA A 81 13.86 3.12 -0.63
C ALA A 81 13.90 1.78 0.14
N SER A 82 14.78 0.84 -0.25
CA SER A 82 14.77 -0.53 0.26
C SER A 82 15.02 -0.62 1.78
N PRO A 83 16.01 0.08 2.39
CA PRO A 83 16.20 0.07 3.84
C PRO A 83 14.99 0.60 4.60
N LEU A 84 14.35 1.66 4.09
CA LEU A 84 13.14 2.23 4.71
C LEU A 84 11.97 1.23 4.67
N ILE A 85 11.75 0.60 3.52
CA ILE A 85 10.70 -0.42 3.36
C ILE A 85 10.96 -1.62 4.27
N THR A 86 12.18 -2.14 4.26
CA THR A 86 12.58 -3.30 5.08
C THR A 86 12.44 -2.99 6.57
N SER A 87 12.87 -1.80 7.00
CA SER A 87 12.69 -1.36 8.39
C SER A 87 11.22 -1.33 8.79
N GLY A 88 10.33 -0.83 7.91
CA GLY A 88 8.89 -0.85 8.14
C GLY A 88 8.31 -2.27 8.24
N MET A 89 8.79 -3.20 7.41
CA MET A 89 8.36 -4.61 7.44
C MET A 89 8.76 -5.32 8.73
N VAL A 90 9.88 -4.95 9.34
CA VAL A 90 10.33 -5.47 10.63
C VAL A 90 9.61 -4.77 11.78
N ALA A 91 9.53 -3.43 11.74
CA ALA A 91 8.94 -2.63 12.80
C ALA A 91 7.44 -2.88 12.98
N GLY A 92 6.69 -3.11 11.89
CA GLY A 92 5.23 -3.30 11.94
C GLY A 92 4.79 -4.43 12.89
N PRO A 93 5.21 -5.68 12.66
CA PRO A 93 4.90 -6.81 13.55
C PRO A 93 5.42 -6.61 14.97
N LEU A 94 6.59 -5.99 15.15
CA LEU A 94 7.15 -5.72 16.48
C LEU A 94 6.30 -4.73 17.27
N ILE A 95 5.87 -3.63 16.66
CA ILE A 95 4.97 -2.65 17.29
C ILE A 95 3.64 -3.31 17.67
N VAL A 96 3.09 -4.12 16.75
CA VAL A 96 1.83 -4.84 17.01
C VAL A 96 1.98 -5.82 18.18
N GLY A 97 3.04 -6.62 18.19
CA GLY A 97 3.33 -7.57 19.27
C GLY A 97 3.54 -6.89 20.62
N LEU A 98 4.39 -5.86 20.67
CA LEU A 98 4.65 -5.12 21.91
C LEU A 98 3.41 -4.45 22.49
N LEU A 99 2.52 -3.93 21.63
CA LEU A 99 1.25 -3.35 22.06
C LEU A 99 0.27 -4.45 22.51
N ALA A 100 0.29 -5.61 21.87
CA ALA A 100 -0.50 -6.77 22.30
C ALA A 100 -0.05 -7.27 23.67
N ASP A 101 1.25 -7.41 23.90
CA ASP A 101 1.81 -7.87 25.19
C ASP A 101 1.43 -6.92 26.34
N LYS A 102 1.42 -5.60 26.09
CA LYS A 102 1.09 -4.59 27.11
C LYS A 102 -0.40 -4.40 27.36
N SER A 103 -1.22 -4.47 26.31
CA SER A 103 -2.65 -4.19 26.39
C SER A 103 -3.53 -5.43 26.48
N GLY A 104 -2.95 -6.63 26.27
CA GLY A 104 -3.69 -7.88 26.12
C GLY A 104 -4.49 -7.99 24.81
N SER A 105 -4.34 -7.04 23.88
CA SER A 105 -5.12 -6.97 22.65
C SER A 105 -4.28 -6.51 21.46
N PHE A 106 -4.50 -7.12 20.30
CA PHE A 106 -3.86 -6.71 19.04
C PHE A 106 -4.45 -5.43 18.45
N GLN A 107 -5.61 -4.99 18.95
CA GLN A 107 -6.36 -3.86 18.40
C GLN A 107 -5.54 -2.56 18.32
N PRO A 108 -4.86 -2.09 19.39
CA PRO A 108 -4.06 -0.86 19.31
C PRO A 108 -2.95 -0.96 18.27
N GLY A 109 -2.29 -2.12 18.18
CA GLY A 109 -1.24 -2.37 17.19
C GLY A 109 -1.75 -2.29 15.76
N PHE A 110 -2.84 -2.99 15.45
CA PHE A 110 -3.43 -2.95 14.11
C PHE A 110 -3.98 -1.57 13.75
N LEU A 111 -4.51 -0.80 14.72
CA LEU A 111 -4.92 0.58 14.48
C LEU A 111 -3.75 1.50 14.14
N VAL A 112 -2.60 1.36 14.81
CA VAL A 112 -1.38 2.10 14.44
C VAL A 112 -0.97 1.80 13.00
N VAL A 113 -0.95 0.52 12.62
CA VAL A 113 -0.60 0.12 11.25
C VAL A 113 -1.63 0.64 10.23
N ALA A 114 -2.93 0.59 10.56
CA ALA A 114 -3.99 1.13 9.71
C ALA A 114 -3.83 2.64 9.52
N SER A 115 -3.59 3.40 10.61
CA SER A 115 -3.36 4.84 10.56
C SER A 115 -2.13 5.21 9.71
N LEU A 116 -1.04 4.44 9.82
CA LEU A 116 0.15 4.64 8.99
C LEU A 116 -0.15 4.38 7.50
N ALA A 117 -0.93 3.36 7.18
CA ALA A 117 -1.36 3.09 5.80
C ALA A 117 -2.27 4.20 5.26
N ALA A 118 -3.21 4.71 6.05
CA ALA A 118 -4.04 5.85 5.69
C ALA A 118 -3.21 7.12 5.48
N LEU A 119 -2.25 7.41 6.36
CA LEU A 119 -1.35 8.56 6.23
C LEU A 119 -0.48 8.45 4.97
N GLY A 120 0.05 7.26 4.68
CA GLY A 120 0.75 6.98 3.42
C GLY A 120 -0.13 7.28 2.20
N SER A 121 -1.42 6.92 2.27
CA SER A 121 -2.41 7.20 1.21
C SER A 121 -2.60 8.70 1.00
N ILE A 122 -2.61 9.49 2.07
CA ILE A 122 -2.69 10.95 2.00
C ILE A 122 -1.47 11.52 1.28
N PHE A 123 -0.26 11.05 1.57
CA PHE A 123 0.93 11.50 0.84
C PHE A 123 0.85 11.18 -0.66
N PHE A 124 0.29 10.03 -1.05
CA PHE A 124 0.08 9.68 -2.46
C PHE A 124 -0.87 10.62 -3.21
N ILE A 125 -1.81 11.27 -2.52
CA ILE A 125 -2.69 12.27 -3.15
C ILE A 125 -1.86 13.44 -3.70
N PHE A 126 -0.83 13.86 -2.96
CA PHE A 126 0.02 15.00 -3.33
C PHE A 126 1.17 14.65 -4.28
N THR A 127 1.43 13.36 -4.54
CA THR A 127 2.42 12.96 -5.53
C THR A 127 1.82 13.10 -6.93
N HIS A 128 2.01 14.25 -7.57
CA HIS A 128 1.58 14.47 -8.95
C HIS A 128 2.57 13.87 -9.94
N PRO A 129 2.09 13.26 -11.03
CA PRO A 129 2.98 12.78 -12.08
C PRO A 129 3.80 13.95 -12.64
N PRO A 130 5.10 13.77 -12.90
CA PRO A 130 5.89 14.79 -13.57
C PRO A 130 5.25 15.10 -14.93
N LYS A 131 5.19 16.39 -15.30
CA LYS A 131 4.71 16.78 -16.65
C LYS A 131 5.52 15.99 -17.66
N LYS A 132 4.86 15.23 -18.55
CA LYS A 132 5.52 14.55 -19.67
C LYS A 132 6.40 15.60 -20.36
N ARG A 133 7.72 15.40 -20.35
CA ARG A 133 8.62 16.20 -21.17
C ARG A 133 8.19 15.95 -22.61
N SER A 134 7.60 16.95 -23.26
CA SER A 134 7.31 16.89 -24.69
C SER A 134 8.61 16.49 -25.38
N SER A 135 8.62 15.32 -26.04
CA SER A 135 9.67 14.99 -26.97
C SER A 135 9.64 16.06 -28.06
N VAL A 136 10.53 17.03 -27.95
CA VAL A 136 10.83 17.94 -29.05
C VAL A 136 11.56 17.09 -30.09
N SER A 137 10.88 16.91 -31.22
CA SER A 137 11.29 16.45 -32.56
C SER A 137 12.46 15.47 -32.66
#